data_AF-A0A9E6DFK9-F1
#
_entry.id   AF-A0A9E6DFK9-F1
#
_cell.length_a   1.000
_cell.length_b   1.000
_cell.length_c   1.000
_cell.angle_alpha   90.00
_cell.angle_beta   90.00
_cell.angle_gamma   90.00
#
_symmetry.space_group_name_H-M   'P 1'
#
loop_
_entity.id
_entity.type
_entity.pdbx_description
1 polymer ?
#
loop_
_entity_poly.entity_id
_entity_poly.type
_entity_poly.pdbx_seq_one_letter_code
_entity_poly.pdbx_strand_id
1 'polypeptide(L)'
;MSFQPIVPFGGFAGWKFLQRTQEAQRETHSQNAATQRETTYFKERITTIQSAEALVSDRTLRKVALGAFGLEADLDNTFFIKKILEDGTTNPKALSNRLSDKRYLAMS
;
A
#
# COMPACT_ATOMS: atom_id res chain seq x y z
N MET A 1 -2.56 14.43 8.10
CA MET A 1 -3.93 14.18 8.60
C MET A 1 -4.44 12.93 7.91
N SER A 2 -4.91 11.94 8.66
CA SER A 2 -5.61 10.78 8.09
C SER A 2 -6.96 11.24 7.53
N PHE A 3 -7.35 10.70 6.38
CA PHE A 3 -8.69 10.92 5.85
C PHE A 3 -9.69 10.11 6.67
N GLN A 4 -10.80 10.73 7.06
CA GLN A 4 -11.84 10.07 7.81
C GLN A 4 -13.09 9.97 6.95
N PRO A 5 -13.54 8.76 6.60
CA PRO A 5 -14.74 8.60 5.80
C PRO A 5 -15.98 9.06 6.59
N ILE A 6 -16.91 9.69 5.90
CA ILE A 6 -18.17 10.16 6.45
C ILE A 6 -19.15 8.98 6.44
N VAL A 7 -19.53 8.50 7.62
CA VAL A 7 -20.51 7.43 7.81
C VAL A 7 -21.45 7.81 8.97
N PRO A 8 -22.58 8.46 8.69
CA PRO A 8 -23.45 9.04 9.74
C PRO A 8 -24.32 8.01 10.47
N PHE A 9 -24.39 6.77 9.98
CA PHE A 9 -25.19 5.69 10.55
C PHE A 9 -24.33 4.48 10.89
N GLY A 10 -24.76 3.67 11.85
CA GLY A 10 -24.12 2.39 12.18
C GLY A 10 -24.65 1.21 11.35
N GLY A 11 -23.99 0.05 11.51
CA GLY A 11 -24.43 -1.23 10.97
C GLY A 11 -24.68 -1.23 9.45
N PHE A 12 -25.73 -1.93 9.03
CA PHE A 12 -26.07 -2.08 7.61
C PHE A 12 -26.41 -0.76 6.91
N ALA A 13 -27.12 0.15 7.59
CA ALA A 13 -27.45 1.46 7.03
C ALA A 13 -26.19 2.30 6.77
N GLY A 14 -25.23 2.27 7.70
CA GLY A 14 -23.91 2.87 7.53
C GLY A 14 -23.14 2.25 6.35
N TRP A 15 -23.12 0.92 6.26
CA TRP A 15 -22.48 0.21 5.15
C TRP A 15 -23.07 0.58 3.78
N LYS A 16 -24.40 0.62 3.66
CA LYS A 16 -25.08 1.05 2.43
C LYS A 16 -24.80 2.51 2.08
N PHE A 17 -24.76 3.39 3.07
CA PHE A 17 -24.38 4.78 2.86
C PHE A 17 -22.94 4.90 2.35
N LEU A 18 -22.00 4.20 2.97
CA LEU A 18 -20.60 4.17 2.54
C LEU A 18 -20.49 3.64 1.12
N GLN A 19 -21.13 2.51 0.81
CA GLN A 19 -21.11 1.92 -0.54
C GLN A 19 -21.60 2.92 -1.61
N ARG A 20 -22.64 3.70 -1.31
CA ARG A 20 -23.18 4.73 -2.22
C ARG A 20 -22.28 5.95 -2.37
N THR A 21 -21.52 6.30 -1.33
CA THR A 21 -20.70 7.52 -1.29
C THR A 21 -19.20 7.28 -1.46
N GLN A 22 -18.78 6.03 -1.55
CA GLN A 22 -17.37 5.61 -1.58
C GLN A 22 -16.57 6.32 -2.66
N GLU A 23 -17.13 6.44 -3.87
CA GLU A 23 -16.46 7.08 -5.00
C GLU A 23 -16.14 8.56 -4.72
N ALA A 24 -17.14 9.35 -4.30
CA ALA A 24 -16.95 10.76 -3.97
C ALA A 24 -15.99 10.96 -2.78
N GLN A 25 -16.07 10.08 -1.78
CA GLN A 25 -15.16 10.08 -0.64
C GLN A 25 -13.72 9.74 -1.07
N ARG A 26 -13.54 8.76 -1.97
CA ARG A 26 -12.22 8.39 -2.51
C ARG A 26 -11.64 9.50 -3.36
N GLU A 27 -12.45 10.18 -4.17
CA GLU A 27 -12.01 11.34 -4.96
C GLU A 27 -11.49 12.45 -4.03
N THR A 28 -12.27 12.81 -3.01
CA THR A 28 -11.86 13.80 -2.00
C THR A 28 -10.56 13.39 -1.30
N HIS A 29 -10.43 12.11 -0.93
CA HIS A 29 -9.19 11.59 -0.34
C HIS A 29 -7.99 11.72 -1.30
N SER A 30 -8.19 11.39 -2.58
CA SER A 30 -7.14 11.48 -3.61
C SER A 30 -6.70 12.91 -3.91
N GLN A 31 -7.55 13.90 -3.64
CA GLN A 31 -7.22 15.33 -3.79
C GLN A 31 -6.34 15.88 -2.66
N ASN A 32 -6.03 15.07 -1.63
CA ASN A 32 -5.11 15.49 -0.59
C ASN A 32 -3.71 15.77 -1.19
N ALA A 33 -3.19 16.98 -0.99
CA ALA A 33 -1.90 17.41 -1.52
C ALA A 33 -0.74 16.49 -1.13
N ALA A 34 -0.77 15.87 0.06
CA ALA A 34 0.25 14.91 0.48
C ALA A 34 0.18 13.63 -0.37
N THR A 35 -1.02 13.06 -0.54
CA THR A 35 -1.25 11.87 -1.37
C THR A 35 -0.86 12.11 -2.82
N GLN A 36 -1.20 13.27 -3.37
CA GLN A 36 -0.82 13.65 -4.74
C GLN A 36 0.70 13.72 -4.91
N ARG A 37 1.41 14.38 -3.98
CA ARG A 37 2.87 14.48 -4.02
C ARG A 37 3.53 13.11 -3.96
N GLU A 38 3.10 12.26 -3.04
CA GLU A 38 3.64 10.90 -2.88
C GLU A 38 3.36 10.03 -4.13
N THR A 39 2.15 10.15 -4.70
CA THR A 39 1.77 9.43 -5.92
C THR A 39 2.57 9.88 -7.14
N THR A 40 2.75 11.18 -7.32
CA THR A 40 3.56 11.74 -8.42
C THR A 40 5.01 11.32 -8.26
N TYR A 41 5.58 11.46 -7.06
CA TYR A 41 6.94 11.01 -6.77
C TYR A 41 7.13 9.53 -7.07
N PHE A 42 6.19 8.70 -6.65
CA PHE A 42 6.22 7.26 -6.93
C PHE A 42 6.24 7.00 -8.43
N LYS A 43 5.32 7.57 -9.20
CA LYS A 43 5.23 7.38 -10.66
C LYS A 43 6.51 7.77 -11.39
N GLU A 44 7.14 8.87 -10.99
CA GLU A 44 8.36 9.37 -11.61
C GLU A 44 9.59 8.53 -11.27
N ARG A 45 9.71 8.07 -10.01
CA ARG A 45 10.91 7.39 -9.51
C ARG A 45 10.89 5.89 -9.66
N ILE A 46 9.72 5.25 -9.56
CA ILE A 46 9.61 3.79 -9.56
C ILE A 46 10.19 3.15 -10.82
N THR A 47 10.10 3.83 -11.96
CA THR A 47 10.65 3.36 -13.26
C THR A 47 12.17 3.25 -13.26
N THR A 48 12.86 3.93 -12.35
CA THR A 48 14.33 3.89 -12.20
C THR A 48 14.81 2.83 -11.22
N ILE A 49 13.89 2.23 -10.45
CA ILE A 49 14.20 1.24 -9.42
C ILE A 49 14.28 -0.14 -10.05
N GLN A 50 15.43 -0.79 -9.89
CA GLN A 50 15.70 -2.12 -10.49
C GLN A 50 15.96 -3.20 -9.45
N SER A 51 15.90 -2.88 -8.16
CA SER A 51 16.17 -3.84 -7.09
C SER A 51 15.29 -3.61 -5.87
N ALA A 52 15.07 -4.70 -5.12
CA ALA A 52 14.37 -4.65 -3.84
C ALA A 52 15.06 -3.67 -2.87
N GLU A 53 16.40 -3.69 -2.81
CA GLU A 53 17.19 -2.76 -2.00
C GLU A 53 16.91 -1.29 -2.34
N ALA A 54 16.88 -0.95 -3.63
CA ALA A 54 16.62 0.41 -4.06
C ALA A 54 15.20 0.86 -3.71
N LEU A 55 14.21 -0.04 -3.83
CA LEU A 55 12.84 0.24 -3.39
C LEU A 55 12.75 0.46 -1.88
N VAL A 56 13.34 -0.43 -1.08
CA VAL A 56 13.24 -0.38 0.39
C VAL A 56 14.15 0.66 1.02
N SER A 57 15.11 1.22 0.30
CA SER A 57 15.93 2.33 0.79
C SER A 57 15.18 3.66 0.72
N ASP A 58 14.28 3.80 -0.26
CA ASP A 58 13.44 4.99 -0.39
C ASP A 58 12.16 4.87 0.46
N ARG A 59 12.05 5.70 1.49
CA ARG A 59 10.90 5.70 2.41
C ARG A 59 9.60 6.05 1.70
N THR A 60 9.62 6.97 0.74
CA THR A 60 8.41 7.42 0.03
C THR A 60 7.91 6.30 -0.88
N LEU A 61 8.82 5.67 -1.63
CA LEU A 61 8.44 4.54 -2.49
C LEU A 61 7.92 3.36 -1.71
N ARG A 62 8.63 2.99 -0.64
CA ARG A 62 8.20 1.90 0.25
C ARG A 62 6.84 2.20 0.89
N LYS A 63 6.60 3.44 1.33
CA LYS A 63 5.30 3.84 1.91
C LYS A 63 4.16 3.66 0.92
N VAL A 64 4.31 4.13 -0.31
CA VAL A 64 3.27 4.02 -1.35
C VAL A 64 3.06 2.55 -1.74
N ALA A 65 4.14 1.78 -1.93
CA ALA A 65 4.06 0.36 -2.27
C ALA A 65 3.35 -0.44 -1.17
N LEU A 66 3.79 -0.33 0.09
CA LEU A 66 3.15 -1.04 1.20
C LEU A 66 1.71 -0.61 1.41
N GLY A 67 1.41 0.69 1.29
CA GLY A 67 0.04 1.20 1.39
C GLY A 67 -0.90 0.63 0.34
N ALA A 68 -0.43 0.41 -0.89
CA ALA A 68 -1.25 -0.20 -1.94
C ALA A 68 -1.69 -1.64 -1.61
N PHE A 69 -0.90 -2.36 -0.81
CA PHE A 69 -1.20 -3.73 -0.37
C PHE A 69 -1.73 -3.80 1.07
N GLY A 70 -1.93 -2.66 1.75
CA GLY A 70 -2.39 -2.59 3.13
C GLY A 70 -1.35 -3.11 4.14
N LEU A 71 -0.07 -2.89 3.88
CA LEU A 71 1.08 -3.33 4.70
C LEU A 71 1.78 -2.15 5.40
N GLU A 72 1.05 -1.07 5.68
CA GLU A 72 1.62 0.19 6.22
C GLU A 72 2.29 0.00 7.59
N ALA A 73 1.82 -0.98 8.37
CA ALA A 73 2.38 -1.30 9.68
C ALA A 73 3.85 -1.76 9.60
N ASP A 74 4.30 -2.28 8.46
CA ASP A 74 5.66 -2.78 8.23
C ASP A 74 6.57 -1.74 7.57
N LEU A 75 6.19 -0.46 7.54
CA LEU A 75 6.97 0.60 6.89
C LEU A 75 8.42 0.67 7.39
N ASP A 76 8.65 0.37 8.67
CA ASP A 76 9.99 0.40 9.26
C ASP A 76 10.71 -0.95 9.22
N ASN A 77 10.04 -2.02 8.78
CA ASN A 77 10.58 -3.38 8.68
C ASN A 77 11.32 -3.61 7.34
N THR A 78 12.30 -2.75 7.05
CA THR A 78 12.99 -2.69 5.75
C THR A 78 13.64 -4.01 5.34
N PHE A 79 14.31 -4.70 6.27
CA PHE A 79 14.98 -5.97 6.00
C PHE A 79 13.99 -7.07 5.58
N PHE A 80 12.86 -7.16 6.28
CA PHE A 80 11.84 -8.18 5.97
C PHE A 80 11.18 -7.91 4.61
N ILE A 81 10.80 -6.66 4.34
CA ILE A 81 10.21 -6.28 3.06
C ILE A 81 11.20 -6.51 1.91
N LYS A 82 12.47 -6.18 2.11
CA LYS A 82 13.53 -6.49 1.14
C LYS A 82 13.58 -7.99 0.87
N LYS A 83 13.62 -8.82 1.91
CA LYS A 83 13.71 -10.27 1.77
C LYS A 83 12.52 -10.86 1.01
N ILE A 84 11.31 -10.36 1.28
CA ILE A 84 10.09 -10.76 0.56
C ILE A 84 10.20 -10.47 -0.93
N LEU A 85 10.64 -9.26 -1.29
CA LEU A 85 10.79 -8.83 -2.68
C LEU A 85 11.94 -9.56 -3.40
N GLU A 86 13.04 -9.86 -2.69
CA GLU A 86 14.17 -10.62 -3.25
C GLU A 86 13.85 -12.09 -3.49
N ASP A 87 13.08 -12.72 -2.59
CA ASP A 87 12.66 -14.11 -2.77
C ASP A 87 11.63 -14.25 -3.91
N GLY A 88 10.85 -13.19 -4.16
CA GLY A 88 9.83 -13.11 -5.20
C GLY A 88 8.74 -14.17 -5.09
N THR A 89 8.02 -14.40 -6.19
CA THR A 89 6.94 -15.41 -6.27
C THR A 89 7.33 -16.67 -7.05
N THR A 90 8.39 -16.59 -7.84
CA THR A 90 8.81 -17.68 -8.75
C THR A 90 9.50 -18.83 -8.03
N ASN A 91 10.08 -18.57 -6.85
CA ASN A 91 10.70 -19.61 -6.02
C ASN A 91 9.63 -20.33 -5.18
N PRO A 92 9.43 -21.65 -5.34
CA PRO A 92 8.47 -22.41 -4.54
C PRO A 92 8.78 -22.39 -3.02
N LYS A 93 10.02 -22.06 -2.65
CA LYS A 93 10.48 -21.94 -1.27
C LYS A 93 10.53 -20.49 -0.76
N ALA A 94 10.06 -19.51 -1.55
CA ALA A 94 10.03 -18.10 -1.17
C ALA A 94 9.31 -17.89 0.16
N LEU A 95 9.79 -16.92 0.94
CA LEU A 95 9.19 -16.56 2.23
C LEU A 95 7.72 -16.15 2.05
N SER A 96 7.42 -15.32 1.04
CA SER A 96 6.07 -14.84 0.71
C SER A 96 5.04 -15.97 0.55
N ASN A 97 5.43 -17.08 -0.08
CA ASN A 97 4.57 -18.26 -0.28
C ASN A 97 4.18 -18.97 1.03
N ARG A 98 5.00 -18.83 2.07
CA ARG A 98 4.82 -19.51 3.37
C ARG A 98 4.13 -18.65 4.42
N LEU A 99 4.00 -17.35 4.16
CA LEU A 99 3.34 -16.45 5.11
C LEU A 99 1.83 -16.72 5.15
N SER A 100 1.27 -16.60 6.35
CA SER A 100 -0.17 -16.68 6.58
C SER A 100 -0.86 -15.46 5.98
N ASP A 101 -0.24 -14.29 6.11
CA ASP A 101 -0.70 -13.06 5.47
C ASP A 101 -0.37 -13.06 3.97
N LYS A 102 -1.42 -13.15 3.14
CA LYS A 102 -1.29 -13.21 1.68
C LYS A 102 -1.01 -11.86 1.03
N ARG A 103 -1.06 -10.76 1.78
CA ARG A 103 -0.70 -9.42 1.27
C ARG A 103 0.76 -9.34 0.82
N TYR A 104 1.67 -10.01 1.54
CA TYR A 104 3.08 -10.07 1.14
C TYR A 104 3.30 -10.85 -0.15
N LEU A 105 2.50 -11.88 -0.39
CA LEU A 105 2.52 -12.63 -1.65
C LEU A 105 2.02 -11.78 -2.82
N ALA A 106 0.97 -10.98 -2.61
CA ALA A 106 0.44 -10.09 -3.63
C ALA A 106 1.43 -8.96 -4.01
N MET A 107 2.33 -8.60 -3.10
CA MET A 107 3.33 -7.55 -3.29
C MET A 107 4.64 -8.06 -3.94
N SER A 108 5.06 -9.29 -3.65
CA SER A 108 6.29 -9.93 -4.17
C SER A 108 6.19 -10.39 -5.61
#